data_AF-A0A961RRT3-F1
#
_entry.id   AF-A0A961RRT3-F1
#
_cell.length_a   1.000
_cell.length_b   1.000
_cell.length_c   1.000
_cell.angle_alpha   90.00
_cell.angle_beta   90.00
_cell.angle_gamma   90.00
#
_symmetry.space_group_name_H-M   'P 1'
#
loop_
_entity.id
_entity.type
_entity.pdbx_description
1 polymer ?
#
loop_
_entity_poly.entity_id
_entity_poly.type
_entity_poly.pdbx_seq_one_letter_code
_entity_poly.pdbx_strand_id
1 'polypeptide(L)'
;MTLPHDETRARLIRVTLDLMDHGGLEAVKARPIANRVGVSVGTVYNLFGSIDGLVQEANAHVLEDFATYALASIREADAARDIIIAEGRMDPVAALQDRLLTMASAYVDYVEANENRWGAMLSYNRNRAVGIISDNYSTLQDSLFGWIADTLKPTRFGADPDTRFT
;
A
#
# COMPACT_ATOMS: atom_id res chain seq x y z
N MET A 1 -19.41 3.42 28.39
CA MET A 1 -18.64 2.19 28.13
C MET A 1 -17.40 2.60 27.37
N THR A 2 -16.25 2.66 28.05
CA THR A 2 -14.96 3.02 27.45
C THR A 2 -14.52 1.85 26.56
N LEU A 3 -14.40 2.07 25.26
CA LEU A 3 -13.89 1.05 24.35
C LEU A 3 -12.43 0.73 24.70
N PRO A 4 -11.97 -0.52 24.55
CA PRO A 4 -10.55 -0.85 24.65
C PRO A 4 -9.71 0.04 23.71
N HIS A 5 -8.47 0.34 24.11
CA HIS A 5 -7.60 1.23 23.35
C HIS A 5 -7.38 0.75 21.90
N ASP A 6 -7.23 -0.56 21.69
CA ASP A 6 -7.02 -1.16 20.37
C ASP A 6 -8.25 -1.02 19.45
N GLU A 7 -9.46 -1.19 20.01
CA GLU A 7 -10.70 -1.02 19.25
C GLU A 7 -10.90 0.45 18.85
N THR A 8 -10.58 1.38 19.76
CA THR A 8 -10.62 2.82 19.48
C THR A 8 -9.63 3.18 18.38
N ARG A 9 -8.42 2.65 18.45
CA ARG A 9 -7.36 2.85 17.47
C ARG A 9 -7.80 2.36 16.09
N ALA A 10 -8.32 1.14 15.98
CA ALA A 10 -8.84 0.58 14.74
C ALA A 10 -10.00 1.40 14.15
N ARG A 11 -10.91 1.92 15.00
CA ARG A 11 -12.01 2.79 14.53
C ARG A 11 -11.51 4.14 14.01
N LEU A 12 -10.50 4.74 14.65
CA LEU A 12 -9.88 5.99 14.19
C LEU A 12 -9.20 5.83 12.83
N ILE A 13 -8.48 4.72 12.63
CA ILE A 13 -7.87 4.37 11.33
C ILE A 13 -8.96 4.20 10.26
N ARG A 14 -10.02 3.43 10.55
CA ARG A 14 -11.11 3.19 9.60
C ARG A 14 -11.82 4.47 9.17
N VAL A 15 -12.11 5.37 10.11
CA VAL A 15 -12.70 6.68 9.80
C VAL A 15 -11.75 7.54 8.98
N THR A 16 -10.44 7.42 9.20
CA THR A 16 -9.43 8.14 8.42
C THR A 16 -9.40 7.64 6.98
N LEU A 17 -9.40 6.32 6.77
CA LEU A 17 -9.48 5.70 5.44
C LEU A 17 -10.75 6.14 4.70
N ASP A 18 -11.91 6.11 5.37
CA ASP A 18 -13.18 6.60 4.80
C ASP A 18 -13.09 8.08 4.35
N LEU A 19 -12.46 8.94 5.15
CA LEU A 19 -12.25 10.33 4.76
C LEU A 19 -11.31 10.47 3.54
N MET A 20 -10.26 9.66 3.49
CA MET A 20 -9.34 9.64 2.34
C MET A 20 -10.05 9.18 1.07
N ASP A 21 -10.96 8.19 1.16
CA ASP A 21 -11.74 7.69 0.03
C ASP A 21 -12.62 8.76 -0.62
N HIS A 22 -13.20 9.65 0.20
CA HIS A 22 -14.19 10.61 -0.27
C HIS A 22 -13.64 12.01 -0.53
N GLY A 23 -12.53 12.40 0.10
CA GLY A 23 -12.02 13.78 0.02
C GLY A 23 -10.51 13.92 0.06
N GLY A 24 -9.78 12.81 -0.13
CA GLY A 24 -8.32 12.79 -0.12
C GLY A 24 -7.72 13.24 1.23
N LEU A 25 -6.45 13.62 1.20
CA LEU A 25 -5.71 14.01 2.41
C LEU A 25 -6.28 15.27 3.09
N GLU A 26 -6.86 16.20 2.31
CA GLU A 26 -7.43 17.43 2.85
C GLU A 26 -8.64 17.21 3.75
N ALA A 27 -9.38 16.12 3.54
CA ALA A 27 -10.50 15.74 4.40
C ALA A 27 -10.08 15.22 5.78
N VAL A 28 -8.81 14.83 5.95
CA VAL A 28 -8.29 14.23 7.17
C VAL A 28 -7.94 15.30 8.20
N LYS A 29 -8.84 15.54 9.16
CA LYS A 29 -8.64 16.49 10.27
C LYS A 29 -8.99 15.85 11.61
N ALA A 30 -8.14 16.05 12.63
CA ALA A 30 -8.25 15.37 13.93
C ALA A 30 -9.61 15.56 14.63
N ARG A 31 -10.19 16.77 14.59
CA ARG A 31 -11.46 17.08 15.26
C ARG A 31 -12.67 16.38 14.60
N PRO A 32 -12.90 16.47 13.27
CA PRO A 32 -13.90 15.66 12.59
C PRO A 32 -13.78 14.15 12.85
N ILE A 33 -12.56 13.61 12.82
CA ILE A 33 -12.30 12.18 13.06
C ILE A 33 -12.71 11.77 14.48
N ALA A 34 -12.22 12.51 15.48
CA ALA A 34 -12.54 12.27 16.88
C ALA A 34 -14.06 12.31 17.15
N ASN A 35 -14.74 13.30 16.56
CA ASN A 35 -16.19 13.44 16.65
C ASN A 35 -16.94 12.24 16.03
N ARG A 36 -16.54 11.76 14.86
CA ARG A 36 -17.16 10.59 14.21
C ARG A 36 -16.99 9.30 15.03
N VAL A 37 -15.85 9.14 15.71
CA VAL A 37 -15.59 7.96 16.56
C VAL A 37 -16.25 8.08 17.94
N GLY A 38 -16.52 9.30 18.40
CA GLY A 38 -17.08 9.59 19.72
C GLY A 38 -16.02 9.71 20.82
N VAL A 39 -14.82 10.19 20.48
CA VAL A 39 -13.69 10.37 21.41
C VAL A 39 -13.21 11.82 21.44
N SER A 40 -12.36 12.16 22.41
CA SER A 40 -11.73 13.48 22.45
C SER A 40 -10.59 13.58 21.42
N VAL A 41 -10.28 14.80 20.99
CA VAL A 41 -9.07 15.04 20.16
C VAL A 41 -7.80 14.65 20.93
N GLY A 42 -7.76 14.83 22.24
CA GLY A 42 -6.66 14.38 23.09
C GLY A 42 -6.45 12.86 23.02
N THR A 43 -7.53 12.07 22.89
CA THR A 43 -7.45 10.62 22.69
C THR A 43 -6.74 10.27 21.39
N VAL A 44 -6.95 11.04 20.31
CA VAL A 44 -6.25 10.85 19.03
C VAL A 44 -4.75 11.09 19.21
N TYR A 45 -4.36 12.21 19.82
CA TYR A 45 -2.93 12.50 20.05
C TYR A 45 -2.27 11.54 21.03
N ASN A 46 -3.00 11.05 22.03
CA ASN A 46 -2.47 10.04 22.96
C ASN A 46 -2.19 8.69 22.26
N LEU A 47 -2.99 8.32 21.26
CA LEU A 47 -2.84 7.05 20.55
C LEU A 47 -1.82 7.09 19.41
N PHE A 48 -1.73 8.21 18.70
CA PHE A 48 -0.97 8.32 17.45
C PHE A 48 0.16 9.36 17.50
N GLY A 49 0.29 10.11 18.60
CA GLY A 49 1.25 11.21 18.77
C GLY A 49 0.91 12.47 17.98
N SER A 50 0.44 12.33 16.75
CA SER A 50 0.05 13.42 15.86
C SER A 50 -1.05 12.96 14.89
N ILE A 51 -1.65 13.93 14.17
CA ILE A 51 -2.54 13.60 13.06
C ILE A 51 -1.78 12.91 11.92
N ASP A 52 -0.51 13.27 11.72
CA ASP A 52 0.35 12.66 10.71
C ASP A 52 0.68 11.21 11.05
N GLY A 53 0.80 10.86 12.34
CA GLY A 53 0.97 9.48 12.80
C GLY A 53 -0.27 8.62 12.51
N LEU A 54 -1.47 9.17 12.69
CA LEU A 54 -2.71 8.49 12.29
C LEU A 54 -2.79 8.29 10.77
N VAL A 55 -2.42 9.31 9.98
CA VAL A 55 -2.36 9.21 8.52
C VAL A 55 -1.35 8.16 8.07
N GLN A 56 -0.18 8.10 8.71
CA GLN A 56 0.85 7.12 8.36
C GLN A 56 0.36 5.68 8.55
N GLU A 57 -0.36 5.42 9.63
CA GLU A 57 -0.93 4.09 9.86
C GLU A 57 -2.06 3.76 8.90
N ALA A 58 -2.93 4.74 8.58
CA ALA A 58 -3.92 4.57 7.53
C ALA A 58 -3.25 4.26 6.18
N ASN A 59 -2.16 4.95 5.84
CA ASN A 59 -1.38 4.69 4.63
C ASN A 59 -0.75 3.29 4.60
N ALA A 60 -0.37 2.73 5.75
CA ALA A 60 0.09 1.34 5.82
C ALA A 60 -1.02 0.37 5.37
N HIS A 61 -2.26 0.59 5.81
CA HIS A 61 -3.40 -0.20 5.33
C HIS A 61 -3.69 0.00 3.84
N VAL A 62 -3.54 1.22 3.30
CA VAL A 62 -3.69 1.44 1.85
C VAL A 62 -2.66 0.63 1.05
N LEU A 63 -1.43 0.51 1.54
CA LEU A 63 -0.40 -0.35 0.93
C LEU A 63 -0.70 -1.83 1.09
N GLU A 64 -1.20 -2.28 2.25
CA GLU A 64 -1.62 -3.67 2.48
C GLU A 64 -2.75 -4.08 1.52
N ASP A 65 -3.74 -3.20 1.35
CA ASP A 65 -4.86 -3.39 0.43
C ASP A 65 -4.34 -3.53 -1.01
N PHE A 66 -3.43 -2.64 -1.43
CA PHE A 66 -2.79 -2.71 -2.74
C PHE A 66 -1.99 -3.99 -2.93
N ALA A 67 -1.14 -4.35 -1.97
CA ALA A 67 -0.31 -5.54 -2.04
C ALA A 67 -1.16 -6.82 -2.17
N THR A 68 -2.26 -6.88 -1.41
CA THR A 68 -3.23 -7.97 -1.48
C THR A 68 -3.87 -8.06 -2.87
N TYR A 69 -4.35 -6.93 -3.41
CA TYR A 69 -4.92 -6.86 -4.75
C TYR A 69 -3.92 -7.29 -5.82
N ALA A 70 -2.75 -6.66 -5.85
CA ALA A 70 -1.73 -6.92 -6.86
C ALA A 70 -1.27 -8.39 -6.84
N LEU A 71 -1.04 -8.97 -5.66
CA LEU A 71 -0.66 -10.37 -5.54
C LEU A 71 -1.74 -11.32 -6.06
N ALA A 72 -3.01 -11.03 -5.81
CA ALA A 72 -4.12 -11.82 -6.36
C ALA A 72 -4.13 -11.77 -7.88
N SER A 73 -4.06 -10.58 -8.48
CA SER A 73 -4.02 -10.38 -9.94
C SER A 73 -2.82 -11.08 -10.59
N ILE A 74 -1.63 -10.95 -9.98
CA ILE A 74 -0.41 -11.59 -10.48
C ILE A 74 -0.54 -13.12 -10.41
N ARG A 75 -1.05 -13.68 -9.31
CA ARG A 75 -1.19 -15.14 -9.15
C ARG A 75 -2.19 -15.74 -10.14
N GLU A 76 -3.28 -15.05 -10.40
CA GLU A 76 -4.26 -15.47 -11.42
C GLU A 76 -3.64 -15.49 -12.82
N ALA A 77 -2.92 -14.44 -13.19
CA ALA A 77 -2.22 -14.37 -14.47
C ALA A 77 -1.06 -15.37 -14.57
N ASP A 78 -0.30 -15.57 -13.49
CA ASP A 78 0.78 -16.56 -13.42
C ASP A 78 0.22 -17.97 -13.70
N ALA A 79 -0.92 -18.34 -13.08
CA ALA A 79 -1.57 -19.63 -13.33
C ALA A 79 -2.00 -19.82 -14.80
N ALA A 80 -2.54 -18.76 -15.44
CA ALA A 80 -2.90 -18.80 -16.85
C ALA A 80 -1.66 -18.93 -17.75
N ARG A 81 -0.57 -18.22 -17.41
CA ARG A 81 0.69 -18.22 -18.15
C ARG A 81 1.40 -19.57 -18.09
N ASP A 82 1.41 -20.22 -16.93
CA ASP A 82 2.06 -21.53 -16.74
C ASP A 82 1.49 -22.58 -17.70
N ILE A 83 0.19 -22.54 -17.99
CA ILE A 83 -0.48 -23.40 -18.97
C ILE A 83 0.06 -23.14 -20.38
N ILE A 84 0.15 -21.86 -20.78
CA ILE A 84 0.63 -21.45 -22.12
C ILE A 84 2.10 -21.84 -22.33
N ILE A 85 2.93 -21.68 -21.28
CA ILE A 85 4.35 -22.08 -21.30
C ILE A 85 4.48 -23.59 -21.42
N ALA A 86 3.71 -24.37 -20.64
CA ALA A 86 3.74 -25.83 -20.69
C ALA A 86 3.36 -26.40 -22.07
N GLU A 87 2.49 -25.70 -22.80
CA GLU A 87 2.10 -26.02 -24.18
C GLU A 87 3.12 -25.55 -25.23
N GLY A 88 4.22 -24.91 -24.82
CA GLY A 88 5.25 -24.38 -25.71
C GLY A 88 4.79 -23.20 -26.57
N ARG A 89 3.72 -22.51 -26.16
CA ARG A 89 3.11 -21.41 -26.93
C ARG A 89 3.63 -20.03 -26.55
N MET A 90 4.58 -19.94 -25.63
CA MET A 90 5.17 -18.68 -25.17
C MET A 90 6.64 -18.89 -24.86
N ASP A 91 7.50 -18.07 -25.45
CA ASP A 91 8.93 -18.08 -25.15
C ASP A 91 9.23 -17.34 -23.83
N PRO A 92 10.41 -17.54 -23.21
CA PRO A 92 10.74 -16.93 -21.92
C PRO A 92 10.75 -15.39 -21.91
N VAL A 93 11.06 -14.74 -23.04
CA VAL A 93 11.08 -13.28 -23.13
C VAL A 93 9.66 -12.74 -23.19
N ALA A 94 8.79 -13.37 -23.98
CA ALA A 94 7.37 -13.06 -24.02
C ALA A 94 6.70 -13.26 -22.66
N ALA A 95 7.03 -14.35 -21.94
CA ALA A 95 6.51 -14.63 -20.61
C ALA A 95 6.89 -13.57 -19.57
N LEU A 96 8.14 -13.11 -19.60
CA LEU A 96 8.60 -12.02 -18.74
C LEU A 96 7.85 -10.71 -19.04
N GLN A 97 7.76 -10.34 -20.32
CA GLN A 97 7.09 -9.11 -20.74
C GLN A 97 5.62 -9.11 -20.30
N ASP A 98 4.91 -10.21 -20.53
CA ASP A 98 3.52 -10.39 -20.12
C ASP A 98 3.36 -10.25 -18.61
N ARG A 99 4.26 -10.84 -17.82
CA ARG A 99 4.24 -10.72 -16.35
C ARG A 99 4.45 -9.28 -15.88
N LEU A 100 5.41 -8.55 -16.47
CA LEU A 100 5.63 -7.14 -16.14
C LEU A 100 4.42 -6.27 -16.51
N LEU A 101 3.78 -6.53 -17.65
CA LEU A 101 2.55 -5.84 -18.06
C LEU A 101 1.38 -6.17 -17.13
N THR A 102 1.28 -7.40 -16.63
CA THR A 102 0.29 -7.78 -15.61
C THR A 102 0.50 -6.97 -14.33
N MET A 103 1.75 -6.86 -13.84
CA MET A 103 2.06 -6.07 -12.65
C MET A 103 1.72 -4.59 -12.85
N ALA A 104 2.05 -4.03 -14.01
CA ALA A 104 1.72 -2.65 -14.34
C ALA A 104 0.21 -2.43 -14.46
N SER A 105 -0.53 -3.36 -15.05
CA SER A 105 -1.99 -3.28 -15.17
C SER A 105 -2.65 -3.36 -13.80
N ALA A 106 -2.23 -4.29 -12.93
CA ALA A 106 -2.74 -4.37 -11.56
C ALA A 106 -2.49 -3.08 -10.77
N TYR A 107 -1.34 -2.43 -10.99
CA TYR A 107 -1.10 -1.10 -10.42
C TYR A 107 -2.10 -0.06 -10.93
N VAL A 108 -2.24 0.07 -12.25
CA VAL A 108 -3.14 1.06 -12.86
C VAL A 108 -4.59 0.82 -12.44
N ASP A 109 -5.09 -0.41 -12.55
CA ASP A 109 -6.45 -0.79 -12.17
C ASP A 109 -6.75 -0.43 -10.71
N TYR A 110 -5.81 -0.70 -9.81
CA TYR A 110 -5.97 -0.36 -8.40
C TYR A 110 -6.03 1.16 -8.21
N VAL A 111 -5.12 1.90 -8.83
CA VAL A 111 -5.07 3.36 -8.71
C VAL A 111 -6.33 4.01 -9.26
N GLU A 112 -6.80 3.57 -10.42
CA GLU A 112 -8.04 4.08 -11.04
C GLU A 112 -9.26 3.80 -10.17
N ALA A 113 -9.36 2.61 -9.59
CA ALA A 113 -10.45 2.26 -8.67
C ALA A 113 -10.39 3.01 -7.33
N ASN A 114 -9.24 3.57 -6.97
CA ASN A 114 -8.95 4.10 -5.64
C ASN A 114 -8.27 5.49 -5.67
N GLU A 115 -8.57 6.31 -6.67
CA GLU A 115 -7.84 7.56 -6.98
C GLU A 115 -7.65 8.46 -5.76
N ASN A 116 -8.71 8.71 -5.00
CA ASN A 116 -8.66 9.62 -3.85
C ASN A 116 -7.75 9.10 -2.73
N ARG A 117 -7.89 7.83 -2.34
CA ARG A 117 -7.06 7.25 -1.28
C ARG A 117 -5.61 7.08 -1.70
N TRP A 118 -5.39 6.72 -2.96
CA TRP A 118 -4.04 6.57 -3.50
C TRP A 118 -3.35 7.92 -3.60
N GLY A 119 -4.06 8.93 -4.14
CA GLY A 119 -3.61 10.31 -4.17
C GLY A 119 -3.33 10.87 -2.77
N ALA A 120 -4.16 10.57 -1.78
CA ALA A 120 -3.94 10.97 -0.39
C ALA A 120 -2.65 10.36 0.20
N MET A 121 -2.43 9.06 -0.03
CA MET A 121 -1.22 8.37 0.39
C MET A 121 0.04 8.97 -0.26
N LEU A 122 0.01 9.26 -1.57
CA LEU A 122 1.14 9.84 -2.30
C LEU A 122 1.41 11.31 -1.93
N SER A 123 0.35 12.09 -1.67
CA SER A 123 0.45 13.50 -1.28
C SER A 123 1.02 13.69 0.12
N TYR A 124 1.00 12.63 0.94
CA TYR A 124 1.56 12.66 2.28
C TYR A 124 3.09 12.78 2.22
N ASN A 125 3.58 13.97 2.57
CA ASN A 125 5.01 14.22 2.66
C ASN A 125 5.58 13.55 3.91
N ARG A 126 6.20 12.38 3.73
CA ARG A 126 6.87 11.61 4.80
C ARG A 126 7.90 12.42 5.60
N ASN A 127 8.51 13.45 5.01
CA ASN A 127 9.49 14.28 5.71
C ASN A 127 8.86 15.24 6.74
N ARG A 128 7.53 15.42 6.74
CA ARG A 128 6.82 16.20 7.76
C ARG A 128 6.50 15.39 9.02
N ALA A 129 6.46 14.06 8.93
CA ALA A 129 6.36 13.21 10.09
C ALA A 129 7.72 13.16 10.80
N VAL A 130 7.98 14.16 11.64
CA VAL A 130 9.09 14.11 12.60
C VAL A 130 8.72 13.06 13.65
N GLY A 131 9.13 11.80 13.45
CA GLY A 131 8.80 10.69 14.35
C GLY A 131 8.95 9.30 13.71
N ILE A 132 8.69 8.27 14.53
CA ILE A 132 8.82 6.84 14.19
C ILE A 132 8.06 6.55 12.89
N ILE A 133 8.79 6.19 11.84
CA ILE A 133 8.18 5.61 10.64
C ILE A 133 7.57 4.28 11.06
N SER A 134 6.30 4.03 10.74
CA SER A 134 5.74 2.70 10.95
C SER A 134 6.56 1.68 10.15
N ASP A 135 7.27 0.78 10.86
CA ASP A 135 8.09 -0.28 10.26
C ASP A 135 7.30 -1.12 9.25
N ASN A 136 5.98 -1.24 9.45
CA ASN A 136 5.09 -2.00 8.59
C ASN A 136 5.02 -1.41 7.16
N TYR A 137 4.91 -0.08 7.03
CA TYR A 137 4.84 0.59 5.73
C TYR A 137 6.12 0.34 4.91
N SER A 138 7.29 0.55 5.52
CA SER A 138 8.57 0.36 4.83
C SER A 138 8.79 -1.10 4.44
N THR A 139 8.50 -2.04 5.34
CA THR A 139 8.62 -3.48 5.09
C THR A 139 7.73 -3.94 3.93
N LEU A 140 6.49 -3.43 3.87
CA LEU A 140 5.56 -3.70 2.76
C LEU A 140 6.06 -3.11 1.45
N GLN A 141 6.54 -1.87 1.47
CA GLN A 141 7.11 -1.21 0.29
C GLN A 141 8.32 -2.00 -0.27
N ASP A 142 9.21 -2.45 0.60
CA ASP A 142 10.37 -3.27 0.21
C ASP A 142 9.95 -4.62 -0.36
N SER A 143 8.90 -5.23 0.20
CA SER A 143 8.33 -6.48 -0.31
C SER A 143 7.76 -6.33 -1.73
N LEU A 144 7.04 -5.23 -1.99
CA LEU A 144 6.50 -4.90 -3.32
C LEU A 144 7.62 -4.73 -4.36
N PHE A 145 8.69 -4.00 -4.02
CA PHE A 145 9.86 -3.89 -4.89
C PHE A 145 10.58 -5.23 -5.06
N GLY A 146 10.60 -6.06 -4.01
CA GLY A 146 11.12 -7.42 -4.05
C GLY A 146 10.46 -8.27 -5.14
N TRP A 147 9.14 -8.17 -5.34
CA TRP A 147 8.44 -8.93 -6.38
C TRP A 147 8.86 -8.53 -7.81
N ILE A 148 9.12 -7.23 -8.04
CA ILE A 148 9.65 -6.74 -9.31
C ILE A 148 11.07 -7.27 -9.50
N ALA A 149 11.92 -7.14 -8.47
CA ALA A 149 13.30 -7.62 -8.51
C ALA A 149 13.36 -9.13 -8.80
N ASP A 150 12.52 -9.92 -8.14
CA ASP A 150 12.41 -11.36 -8.35
C ASP A 150 12.00 -11.73 -9.77
N THR A 151 11.11 -10.93 -10.38
CA THR A 151 10.69 -11.10 -11.77
C THR A 151 11.85 -10.87 -12.75
N LEU A 152 12.75 -9.94 -12.42
CA LEU A 152 13.88 -9.57 -13.28
C LEU A 152 15.12 -10.45 -13.09
N LYS A 153 15.22 -11.20 -11.98
CA LYS A 153 16.36 -12.10 -11.67
C LYS A 153 16.80 -13.03 -12.81
N PRO A 154 15.90 -13.65 -13.60
CA PRO A 154 16.30 -14.56 -14.68
C PRO A 154 16.86 -13.87 -15.93
N THR A 155 16.89 -12.53 -15.95
CA THR A 155 17.27 -11.73 -17.12
C THR A 155 18.70 -11.21 -17.00
N ARG A 156 19.19 -10.50 -18.04
CA ARG A 156 20.45 -9.74 -17.97
C ARG A 156 20.47 -8.64 -16.89
N PHE A 157 19.32 -8.31 -16.31
CA PHE A 157 19.17 -7.36 -15.20
C PHE A 157 19.17 -8.07 -13.84
N GLY A 158 19.42 -9.39 -13.80
CA GLY A 158 19.47 -10.15 -12.56
C GLY A 158 20.62 -9.71 -11.66
N ALA A 159 20.25 -9.20 -10.48
CA ALA A 159 21.08 -8.86 -9.32
C ALA A 159 22.57 -8.62 -9.62
N ASP A 160 22.88 -7.45 -10.19
CA ASP A 160 24.21 -6.85 -10.02
C ASP A 160 24.31 -6.37 -8.54
N PRO A 161 25.21 -6.95 -7.72
CA PRO A 161 25.42 -6.54 -6.34
C PRO A 161 25.68 -5.04 -6.19
N ASP A 162 26.26 -4.40 -7.21
CA ASP A 162 26.68 -2.99 -7.18
C ASP A 162 25.52 -2.01 -7.42
N THR A 163 24.33 -2.50 -7.83
CA THR A 163 23.15 -1.66 -8.13
C THR A 163 22.06 -1.70 -7.07
N ARG A 164 22.26 -2.43 -5.96
CA ARG A 164 21.38 -2.31 -4.79
C ARG A 164 21.66 -0.98 -4.11
N PHE A 165 20.82 0.01 -4.36
CA PHE A 165 20.80 1.24 -3.57
C PHE A 165 20.49 0.87 -2.11
N THR A 166 21.51 1.03 -1.25
CA THR A 166 21.46 0.98 0.21
C THR A 166 20.71 2.17 0.79
#